data_AF-A0A1H9RD49-F1
#
_entry.id   AF-A0A1H9RD49-F1
#
_cell.length_a   1.000
_cell.length_b   1.000
_cell.length_c   1.000
_cell.angle_alpha   90.00
_cell.angle_beta   90.00
_cell.angle_gamma   90.00
#
_symmetry.space_group_name_H-M   'P 1'
#
loop_
_entity.id
_entity.type
_entity.pdbx_description
1 polymer ?
#
loop_
_entity_poly.entity_id
_entity_poly.type
_entity_poly.pdbx_seq_one_letter_code
_entity_poly.pdbx_strand_id
1 'polypeptide(L)'
;MMVTDMLRRQALALGTLVLSACTLGGWTLFKKKGESPLLLSARDDSDGRHYAVGYRVDGTQVFATQVAQRCHDIVNHPDRPIALFVARRPGTESYLIDLRDGRLLQTIISKPNRHFYGHAVIHKDGEWLYATENDTTDPGRGLLGVYRFVDDRLAHSGEIPTHGIGPHQVSWLPDGETLAVANGGIRTEAESRVEMNLNAMEPSLVLMQRDGTLLSKETLFQPMNSVRHMAIAADGTLVTGQQFMGASHEPAELLAIKRPGQPFQAFPVAEQQLQAMAHYTASVAIHSELRLVALTAPRGNRFFIWDLDTGAVRLDAPLPDCAGVGAVAEGFVVTSGQGRCRFYDCRQSTLIAQPLELPAGLWDNHLHVVEVGLG
;
A
#
# COMPACT_ATOMS: atom_id res chain seq x y z
N MET A 1 32.06 48.39 -57.68
CA MET A 1 33.05 47.39 -57.23
C MET A 1 32.28 46.37 -56.40
N MET A 2 32.32 45.12 -56.85
CA MET A 2 31.56 43.90 -56.52
C MET A 2 30.66 43.79 -55.27
N VAL A 3 29.50 43.19 -55.56
CA VAL A 3 28.52 42.45 -54.75
C VAL A 3 29.11 41.16 -54.19
N THR A 4 28.75 40.72 -52.96
CA THR A 4 28.12 39.40 -52.69
C THR A 4 27.67 39.18 -51.23
N ASP A 5 26.66 38.34 -51.16
CA ASP A 5 25.71 38.00 -50.11
C ASP A 5 26.15 36.81 -49.22
N MET A 6 25.34 36.53 -48.19
CA MET A 6 25.02 35.21 -47.59
C MET A 6 25.79 34.60 -46.38
N LEU A 7 25.06 34.63 -45.24
CA LEU A 7 24.56 33.49 -44.44
C LEU A 7 25.48 32.56 -43.59
N ARG A 8 25.10 32.49 -42.29
CA ARG A 8 24.96 31.32 -41.36
C ARG A 8 25.93 31.17 -40.16
N ARG A 9 25.27 31.32 -38.99
CA ARG A 9 25.23 30.44 -37.79
C ARG A 9 26.32 30.53 -36.70
N GLN A 10 25.80 30.94 -35.54
CA GLN A 10 25.85 30.25 -34.22
C GLN A 10 27.00 30.53 -33.25
N ALA A 11 26.64 31.44 -32.33
CA ALA A 11 26.93 31.49 -30.90
C ALA A 11 27.56 30.25 -30.22
N LEU A 12 28.63 30.49 -29.47
CA LEU A 12 29.06 29.76 -28.26
C LEU A 12 29.77 30.79 -27.35
N ALA A 13 29.08 31.18 -26.27
CA ALA A 13 29.46 30.89 -24.88
C ALA A 13 30.56 31.79 -24.30
N LEU A 14 30.12 32.92 -23.74
CA LEU A 14 30.83 33.75 -22.77
C LEU A 14 30.19 33.51 -21.39
N GLY A 15 30.98 33.40 -20.33
CA GLY A 15 30.47 33.60 -18.97
C GLY A 15 31.11 32.79 -17.86
N THR A 16 32.33 33.15 -17.49
CA THR A 16 32.90 33.01 -16.14
C THR A 16 31.97 33.55 -15.04
N LEU A 17 31.93 32.91 -13.86
CA LEU A 17 32.40 33.44 -12.54
C LEU A 17 31.59 32.93 -11.32
N VAL A 18 32.37 32.69 -10.25
CA VAL A 18 32.04 32.77 -8.82
C VAL A 18 31.38 31.54 -8.17
N LEU A 19 32.27 30.76 -7.55
CA LEU A 19 32.03 30.06 -6.28
C LEU A 19 31.48 31.05 -5.24
N SER A 20 30.18 30.98 -4.98
CA SER A 20 29.59 31.43 -3.72
C SER A 20 28.92 30.23 -3.07
N ALA A 21 29.48 29.84 -1.93
CA ALA A 21 28.94 28.85 -1.03
C ALA A 21 27.58 29.34 -0.50
N CYS A 22 26.51 28.86 -1.11
CA CYS A 22 25.23 28.72 -0.43
C CYS A 22 25.07 27.23 -0.10
N THR A 23 25.55 26.87 1.08
CA THR A 23 25.20 25.63 1.78
C THR A 23 23.70 25.63 2.06
N LEU A 24 22.89 25.31 1.04
CA LEU A 24 21.50 24.90 1.23
C LEU A 24 21.57 23.46 1.73
N GLY A 25 21.28 23.30 3.02
CA GLY A 25 21.34 22.07 3.82
C GLY A 25 20.47 20.92 3.32
N GLY A 26 20.75 20.43 2.12
CA GLY A 26 20.28 19.16 1.62
C GLY A 26 21.09 18.02 2.21
N TRP A 27 20.42 17.12 2.92
CA TRP A 27 20.81 15.71 3.07
C TRP A 27 21.99 15.42 3.99
N THR A 28 21.86 15.79 5.27
CA THR A 28 22.69 15.19 6.35
C THR A 28 21.90 14.24 7.27
N LEU A 29 20.80 13.66 6.79
CA LEU A 29 20.00 12.71 7.56
C LEU A 29 20.36 11.22 7.40
N PHE A 30 21.36 10.84 6.58
CA PHE A 30 21.75 9.42 6.43
C PHE A 30 23.26 9.16 6.31
N LYS A 31 24.10 9.96 6.99
CA LYS A 31 25.55 9.70 7.08
C LYS A 31 25.96 9.07 8.41
N LYS A 32 25.40 7.90 8.70
CA LYS A 32 26.16 6.84 9.36
C LYS A 32 26.08 5.61 8.47
N LYS A 33 27.24 5.11 8.07
CA LYS A 33 27.39 3.91 7.27
C LYS A 33 26.84 2.74 8.10
N GLY A 34 25.58 2.36 7.87
CA GLY A 34 24.86 1.34 8.64
C GLY A 34 23.43 1.70 9.11
N GLU A 35 23.01 2.97 9.04
CA GLU A 35 21.73 3.46 9.62
C GLU A 35 20.68 3.90 8.56
N SER A 36 20.76 3.42 7.32
CA SER A 36 19.71 3.69 6.32
C SER A 36 18.48 2.81 6.59
N PRO A 37 17.24 3.35 6.58
CA PRO A 37 16.01 2.57 6.72
C PRO A 37 15.98 1.38 5.77
N LEU A 38 15.36 0.29 6.22
CA LEU A 38 15.17 -0.90 5.40
C LEU A 38 13.84 -0.77 4.66
N LEU A 39 13.89 -0.92 3.34
CA LEU A 39 12.74 -0.98 2.45
C LEU A 39 12.43 -2.45 2.18
N LEU A 40 11.22 -2.88 2.51
CA LEU A 40 10.77 -4.24 2.31
C LEU A 40 9.82 -4.30 1.11
N SER A 41 9.98 -5.34 0.29
CA SER A 41 9.05 -5.61 -0.81
C SER A 41 9.00 -7.09 -1.18
N ALA A 42 7.99 -7.45 -1.95
CA ALA A 42 7.88 -8.75 -2.60
C ALA A 42 8.00 -8.55 -4.11
N ARG A 43 8.73 -9.43 -4.80
CA ARG A 43 8.90 -9.32 -6.27
C ARG A 43 9.02 -10.66 -6.95
N ASP A 44 8.76 -10.64 -8.25
CA ASP A 44 9.05 -11.74 -9.16
C ASP A 44 10.32 -11.40 -9.96
N ASP A 45 11.12 -12.39 -10.34
CA ASP A 45 12.18 -12.22 -11.33
C ASP A 45 11.71 -12.56 -12.76
N SER A 46 12.58 -12.36 -13.75
CA SER A 46 12.27 -12.64 -15.16
C SER A 46 11.98 -14.12 -15.45
N ASP A 47 12.39 -15.03 -14.56
CA ASP A 47 12.14 -16.46 -14.66
C ASP A 47 10.85 -16.88 -13.92
N GLY A 48 10.12 -15.91 -13.36
CA GLY A 48 8.89 -16.13 -12.62
C GLY A 48 9.10 -16.62 -11.18
N ARG A 49 10.32 -16.56 -10.64
CA ARG A 49 10.60 -16.93 -9.23
C ARG A 49 10.22 -15.79 -8.31
N HIS A 50 9.71 -16.13 -7.12
CA HIS A 50 9.21 -15.18 -6.13
C HIS A 50 10.24 -14.90 -5.04
N TYR A 51 10.33 -13.65 -4.57
CA TYR A 51 11.28 -13.22 -3.56
C TYR A 51 10.65 -12.30 -2.51
N ALA A 52 11.01 -12.52 -1.25
CA ALA A 52 10.94 -11.52 -0.19
C ALA A 52 12.27 -10.76 -0.16
N VAL A 53 12.24 -9.43 -0.23
CA VAL A 53 13.45 -8.62 -0.39
C VAL A 53 13.55 -7.49 0.61
N GLY A 54 14.79 -7.16 0.99
CA GLY A 54 15.14 -6.02 1.82
C GLY A 54 16.26 -5.22 1.17
N TYR A 55 16.01 -3.93 0.94
CA TYR A 55 16.97 -3.00 0.35
C TYR A 55 17.15 -1.78 1.24
N ARG A 56 18.35 -1.20 1.25
CA ARG A 56 18.57 0.14 1.83
C ARG A 56 18.07 1.20 0.85
N VAL A 57 17.86 2.42 1.37
CA VAL A 57 17.38 3.55 0.56
C VAL A 57 18.36 3.94 -0.56
N ASP A 58 19.66 3.63 -0.39
CA ASP A 58 20.68 3.82 -1.43
C ASP A 58 20.70 2.71 -2.50
N GLY A 59 19.76 1.77 -2.44
CA GLY A 59 19.63 0.64 -3.35
C GLY A 59 20.52 -0.57 -3.02
N THR A 60 21.28 -0.52 -1.93
CA THR A 60 22.06 -1.68 -1.47
C THR A 60 21.12 -2.82 -1.07
N GLN A 61 21.25 -3.98 -1.72
CA GLN A 61 20.53 -5.19 -1.32
C GLN A 61 21.04 -5.68 0.04
N VAL A 62 20.14 -5.83 1.01
CA VAL A 62 20.44 -6.50 2.29
C VAL A 62 20.18 -7.99 2.15
N PHE A 63 19.01 -8.36 1.63
CA PHE A 63 18.67 -9.76 1.34
C PHE A 63 17.70 -9.88 0.16
N ALA A 64 17.70 -11.06 -0.45
CA ALA A 64 16.70 -11.48 -1.43
C ALA A 64 16.43 -12.98 -1.24
N THR A 65 15.38 -13.28 -0.49
CA THR A 65 15.06 -14.65 -0.06
C THR A 65 14.03 -15.22 -1.01
N GLN A 66 14.41 -16.26 -1.75
CA GLN A 66 13.48 -16.94 -2.65
C GLN A 66 12.39 -17.64 -1.84
N VAL A 67 11.13 -17.47 -2.25
CA VAL A 67 9.95 -18.06 -1.63
C VAL A 67 9.14 -18.84 -2.66
N ALA A 68 8.30 -19.77 -2.21
CA ALA A 68 7.58 -20.67 -3.11
C ALA A 68 6.40 -19.97 -3.82
N GLN A 69 5.83 -18.94 -3.21
CA GLN A 69 4.63 -18.25 -3.68
C GLN A 69 4.82 -16.73 -3.59
N ARG A 70 4.19 -16.00 -4.53
CA ARG A 70 4.20 -14.53 -4.52
C ARG A 70 3.55 -13.99 -3.25
N CYS A 71 4.21 -13.01 -2.63
CA CYS A 71 3.68 -12.27 -1.49
C CYS A 71 2.97 -10.98 -1.92
N HIS A 72 2.20 -10.39 -1.03
CA HIS A 72 1.45 -9.16 -1.25
C HIS A 72 1.82 -8.08 -0.25
N ASP A 73 1.36 -8.21 0.99
CA ASP A 73 1.61 -7.26 2.07
C ASP A 73 2.74 -7.74 2.98
N ILE A 74 3.30 -6.82 3.76
CA ILE A 74 4.42 -7.06 4.67
C ILE A 74 4.08 -6.46 6.02
N VAL A 75 4.14 -7.28 7.07
CA VAL A 75 3.79 -6.86 8.43
C VAL A 75 4.99 -7.02 9.35
N ASN A 76 5.50 -5.90 9.84
CA ASN A 76 6.65 -5.88 10.74
C ASN A 76 6.20 -6.17 12.17
N HIS A 77 7.01 -6.93 12.90
CA HIS A 77 6.85 -7.03 14.34
C HIS A 77 7.23 -5.69 15.00
N PRO A 78 6.50 -5.22 16.02
CA PRO A 78 6.78 -3.93 16.67
C PRO A 78 8.20 -3.84 17.25
N ASP A 79 8.65 -4.87 17.97
CA ASP A 79 9.93 -4.81 18.71
C ASP A 79 11.01 -5.80 18.26
N ARG A 80 10.76 -6.60 17.21
CA ARG A 80 11.68 -7.66 16.77
C ARG A 80 12.04 -7.42 15.31
N PRO A 81 13.28 -7.71 14.88
CA PRO A 81 13.71 -7.53 13.49
C PRO A 81 13.19 -8.66 12.61
N ILE A 82 11.87 -8.89 12.61
CA ILE A 82 11.19 -9.91 11.82
C ILE A 82 9.97 -9.30 11.14
N ALA A 83 9.64 -9.81 9.95
CA ALA A 83 8.41 -9.45 9.27
C ALA A 83 7.74 -10.67 8.65
N LEU A 84 6.41 -10.64 8.60
CA LEU A 84 5.62 -11.58 7.82
C LEU A 84 5.41 -11.02 6.42
N PHE A 85 5.87 -11.76 5.41
CA PHE A 85 5.52 -11.54 4.02
C PHE A 85 4.27 -12.38 3.71
N VAL A 86 3.13 -11.72 3.51
CA VAL A 86 1.81 -12.36 3.43
C VAL A 86 1.55 -12.86 2.02
N ALA A 87 1.06 -14.09 1.87
CA ALA A 87 0.79 -14.69 0.57
C ALA A 87 -0.23 -13.87 -0.24
N ARG A 88 0.06 -13.61 -1.52
CA ARG A 88 -0.90 -12.96 -2.43
C ARG A 88 -1.98 -13.95 -2.82
N ARG A 89 -3.25 -13.59 -2.67
CA ARG A 89 -4.40 -14.44 -3.10
C ARG A 89 -4.21 -15.04 -4.50
N PRO A 90 -4.44 -16.35 -4.72
CA PRO A 90 -4.93 -17.36 -3.76
C PRO A 90 -3.82 -18.12 -3.00
N GLY A 91 -2.74 -17.43 -2.63
CA GLY A 91 -1.60 -18.06 -1.95
C GLY A 91 -1.95 -18.67 -0.60
N THR A 92 -1.32 -19.81 -0.30
CA THR A 92 -1.49 -20.62 0.91
C THR A 92 -0.26 -20.58 1.82
N GLU A 93 0.80 -19.90 1.40
CA GLU A 93 2.07 -19.84 2.14
C GLU A 93 2.53 -18.40 2.37
N SER A 94 2.60 -18.01 3.64
CA SER A 94 3.21 -16.75 4.09
C SER A 94 4.56 -17.02 4.78
N TYR A 95 5.47 -16.05 4.78
CA TYR A 95 6.87 -16.30 5.17
C TYR A 95 7.32 -15.32 6.27
N LEU A 96 7.67 -15.86 7.43
CA LEU A 96 8.29 -15.08 8.50
C LEU A 96 9.79 -15.00 8.25
N ILE A 97 10.30 -13.79 8.05
CA ILE A 97 11.69 -13.52 7.64
C ILE A 97 12.41 -12.72 8.73
N ASP A 98 13.66 -13.09 9.00
CA ASP A 98 14.61 -12.30 9.78
C ASP A 98 15.12 -11.12 8.94
N LEU A 99 14.85 -9.89 9.37
CA LEU A 99 15.16 -8.68 8.60
C LEU A 99 16.66 -8.34 8.58
N ARG A 100 17.48 -9.00 9.42
CA ARG A 100 18.92 -8.75 9.50
C ARG A 100 19.68 -9.34 8.31
N ASP A 101 19.29 -10.54 7.90
CA ASP A 101 20.00 -11.34 6.89
C ASP A 101 19.07 -12.01 5.86
N GLY A 102 17.75 -11.84 6.00
CA GLY A 102 16.75 -12.46 5.14
C GLY A 102 16.46 -13.92 5.44
N ARG A 103 16.98 -14.49 6.53
CA ARG A 103 16.77 -15.90 6.84
C ARG A 103 15.28 -16.21 7.01
N LEU A 104 14.80 -17.24 6.30
CA LEU A 104 13.46 -17.78 6.49
C LEU A 104 13.36 -18.46 7.86
N LEU A 105 12.54 -17.90 8.74
CA LEU A 105 12.30 -18.41 10.09
C LEU A 105 11.20 -19.48 10.08
N GLN A 106 10.14 -19.22 9.32
CA GLN A 106 8.97 -20.08 9.26
C GLN A 106 8.18 -19.83 7.97
N THR A 107 7.72 -20.91 7.34
CA THR A 107 6.60 -20.86 6.40
C THR A 107 5.31 -21.13 7.16
N ILE A 108 4.36 -20.20 7.11
CA ILE A 108 3.01 -20.36 7.63
C ILE A 108 2.12 -20.85 6.50
N ILE A 109 1.59 -22.05 6.66
CA ILE A 109 0.67 -22.68 5.71
C ILE A 109 -0.76 -22.41 6.19
N SER A 110 -1.63 -21.97 5.29
CA SER A 110 -3.05 -21.81 5.58
C SER A 110 -3.67 -23.14 6.03
N LYS A 111 -4.77 -23.07 6.79
CA LYS A 111 -5.51 -24.31 7.14
C LYS A 111 -6.08 -24.96 5.86
N PRO A 112 -6.39 -26.27 5.87
CA PRO A 112 -7.09 -26.89 4.75
C PRO A 112 -8.35 -26.11 4.37
N ASN A 113 -8.65 -26.02 3.07
CA ASN A 113 -9.81 -25.27 2.56
C ASN A 113 -9.75 -23.77 2.90
N ARG A 114 -8.55 -23.20 2.95
CA ARG A 114 -8.25 -21.78 3.15
C ARG A 114 -7.10 -21.31 2.24
N HIS A 115 -7.11 -20.04 1.92
CA HIS A 115 -6.00 -19.26 1.38
C HIS A 115 -5.99 -17.86 2.01
N PHE A 116 -4.83 -17.21 1.97
CA PHE A 116 -4.68 -15.84 2.42
C PHE A 116 -5.25 -14.85 1.38
N TYR A 117 -5.86 -13.77 1.85
CA TYR A 117 -6.31 -12.65 1.03
C TYR A 117 -5.21 -11.61 0.77
N GLY A 118 -4.09 -11.72 1.47
CA GLY A 118 -2.88 -10.95 1.21
C GLY A 118 -2.56 -9.87 2.21
N HIS A 119 -3.36 -9.69 3.27
CA HIS A 119 -3.12 -8.68 4.31
C HIS A 119 -3.14 -9.30 5.70
N ALA A 120 -2.39 -8.70 6.63
CA ALA A 120 -2.41 -9.07 8.04
C ALA A 120 -2.06 -7.86 8.90
N VAL A 121 -2.28 -7.98 10.22
CA VAL A 121 -1.80 -7.03 11.22
C VAL A 121 -1.24 -7.76 12.42
N ILE A 122 -0.18 -7.19 13.02
CA ILE A 122 0.32 -7.59 14.33
C ILE A 122 -0.23 -6.61 15.36
N HIS A 123 -0.71 -7.11 16.51
CA HIS A 123 -1.12 -6.27 17.63
C HIS A 123 0.08 -5.54 18.21
N LYS A 124 -0.12 -4.33 18.75
CA LYS A 124 0.97 -3.47 19.27
C LYS A 124 1.86 -4.14 20.31
N ASP A 125 1.33 -5.11 21.07
CA ASP A 125 2.10 -5.84 22.08
C ASP A 125 2.99 -6.95 21.46
N GLY A 126 2.89 -7.18 20.15
CA GLY A 126 3.72 -8.15 19.42
C GLY A 126 3.34 -9.62 19.61
N GLU A 127 2.35 -9.93 20.44
CA GLU A 127 1.97 -11.32 20.75
C GLU A 127 1.05 -11.97 19.72
N TRP A 128 0.21 -11.18 19.05
CA TRP A 128 -0.90 -11.67 18.22
C TRP A 128 -0.82 -11.13 16.80
N LEU A 129 -1.16 -11.99 15.84
CA LEU A 129 -1.27 -11.65 14.42
C LEU A 129 -2.65 -12.07 13.89
N TYR A 130 -3.24 -11.22 13.07
CA TYR A 130 -4.53 -11.43 12.42
C TYR A 130 -4.34 -11.34 10.91
N ALA A 131 -4.64 -12.40 10.17
CA ALA A 131 -4.49 -12.44 8.71
C ALA A 131 -5.85 -12.55 8.01
N THR A 132 -6.07 -11.81 6.93
CA THR A 132 -7.27 -11.97 6.11
C THR A 132 -7.23 -13.31 5.38
N GLU A 133 -8.25 -14.13 5.59
CA GLU A 133 -8.36 -15.49 5.04
C GLU A 133 -9.77 -15.74 4.50
N ASN A 134 -9.90 -16.73 3.62
CA ASN A 134 -11.20 -17.18 3.13
C ASN A 134 -11.62 -18.49 3.78
N ASP A 135 -12.91 -18.79 3.81
CA ASP A 135 -13.43 -20.14 4.03
C ASP A 135 -13.95 -20.70 2.69
N THR A 136 -13.31 -21.74 2.13
CA THR A 136 -13.81 -22.34 0.89
C THR A 136 -14.92 -23.37 1.12
N THR A 137 -15.16 -23.76 2.38
CA THR A 137 -16.26 -24.69 2.75
C THR A 137 -17.58 -23.96 2.99
N ASP A 138 -17.50 -22.69 3.39
CA ASP A 138 -18.63 -21.75 3.46
C ASP A 138 -18.37 -20.59 2.50
N PRO A 139 -18.70 -20.76 1.20
CA PRO A 139 -18.19 -19.90 0.14
C PRO A 139 -18.52 -18.41 0.34
N GLY A 140 -17.48 -17.64 0.64
CA GLY A 140 -17.59 -16.19 0.80
C GLY A 140 -17.54 -15.72 2.25
N ARG A 141 -17.66 -16.60 3.25
CA ARG A 141 -17.46 -16.24 4.65
C ARG A 141 -16.05 -15.66 4.82
N GLY A 142 -15.99 -14.39 5.19
CA GLY A 142 -14.75 -13.68 5.49
C GLY A 142 -14.25 -14.03 6.89
N LEU A 143 -12.96 -14.32 6.99
CA LEU A 143 -12.29 -14.68 8.24
C LEU A 143 -11.05 -13.84 8.49
N LEU A 144 -10.76 -13.63 9.77
CA LEU A 144 -9.40 -13.41 10.23
C LEU A 144 -8.87 -14.71 10.84
N GLY A 145 -7.79 -15.25 10.29
CA GLY A 145 -6.99 -16.25 10.98
C GLY A 145 -6.23 -15.60 12.12
N VAL A 146 -6.31 -16.17 13.32
CA VAL A 146 -5.68 -15.66 14.54
C VAL A 146 -4.47 -16.51 14.87
N TYR A 147 -3.31 -15.87 15.00
CA TYR A 147 -2.04 -16.51 15.28
C TYR A 147 -1.42 -15.89 16.52
N ARG A 148 -0.75 -16.71 17.34
CA ARG A 148 0.02 -16.28 18.50
C ARG A 148 1.50 -16.55 18.29
N PHE A 149 2.36 -15.64 18.70
CA PHE A 149 3.77 -15.94 18.82
C PHE A 149 4.05 -16.86 20.02
N VAL A 150 4.63 -18.01 19.75
CA VAL A 150 5.08 -19.02 20.73
C VAL A 150 6.48 -19.45 20.29
N ASP A 151 7.48 -19.29 21.16
CA ASP A 151 8.88 -19.63 20.88
C ASP A 151 9.39 -19.04 19.55
N ASP A 152 9.15 -17.74 19.34
CA ASP A 152 9.50 -17.00 18.12
C ASP A 152 8.85 -17.50 16.82
N ARG A 153 7.77 -18.30 16.92
CA ARG A 153 7.03 -18.83 15.79
C ARG A 153 5.55 -18.47 15.88
N LEU A 154 4.89 -18.32 14.74
CA LEU A 154 3.45 -18.09 14.66
C LEU A 154 2.72 -19.43 14.71
N ALA A 155 1.94 -19.63 15.77
CA ALA A 155 1.04 -20.77 15.94
C ALA A 155 -0.41 -20.32 15.73
N HIS A 156 -1.15 -21.02 14.87
CA HIS A 156 -2.58 -20.74 14.68
C HIS A 156 -3.34 -21.02 15.98
N SER A 157 -4.09 -20.04 16.46
CA SER A 157 -4.84 -20.06 17.71
C SER A 157 -6.36 -20.05 17.53
N GLY A 158 -6.89 -19.60 16.39
CA GLY A 158 -8.33 -19.51 16.17
C GLY A 158 -8.70 -18.78 14.88
N GLU A 159 -10.00 -18.55 14.69
CA GLU A 159 -10.54 -17.74 13.60
C GLU A 159 -11.66 -16.83 14.10
N ILE A 160 -11.86 -15.69 13.45
CA ILE A 160 -12.89 -14.70 13.80
C ILE A 160 -13.62 -14.27 12.52
N PRO A 161 -14.96 -14.20 12.48
CA PRO A 161 -15.69 -13.71 11.32
C PRO A 161 -15.46 -12.21 11.09
N THR A 162 -15.28 -11.80 9.84
CA THR A 162 -15.13 -10.37 9.47
C THR A 162 -16.47 -9.68 9.23
N HIS A 163 -17.59 -10.38 9.47
CA HIS A 163 -18.96 -9.92 9.25
C HIS A 163 -19.26 -9.49 7.80
N GLY A 164 -18.46 -9.96 6.84
CA GLY A 164 -18.65 -9.67 5.42
C GLY A 164 -17.98 -10.70 4.52
N ILE A 165 -17.94 -10.39 3.23
CA ILE A 165 -17.47 -11.30 2.18
C ILE A 165 -16.14 -10.82 1.62
N GLY A 166 -15.19 -11.75 1.48
CA GLY A 166 -13.89 -11.50 0.83
C GLY A 166 -13.11 -10.36 1.51
N PRO A 167 -12.71 -10.51 2.78
CA PRO A 167 -11.94 -9.51 3.51
C PRO A 167 -10.62 -9.25 2.79
N HIS A 168 -10.47 -8.04 2.28
CA HIS A 168 -9.30 -7.64 1.53
C HIS A 168 -8.20 -7.22 2.51
N GLN A 169 -8.38 -6.09 3.17
CA GLN A 169 -7.44 -5.53 4.13
C GLN A 169 -8.04 -5.45 5.53
N VAL A 170 -7.18 -5.61 6.53
CA VAL A 170 -7.45 -5.37 7.95
C VAL A 170 -6.44 -4.33 8.47
N SER A 171 -6.86 -3.47 9.39
CA SER A 171 -5.99 -2.50 10.06
C SER A 171 -6.47 -2.24 11.49
N TRP A 172 -5.56 -1.79 12.36
CA TRP A 172 -5.92 -1.28 13.69
C TRP A 172 -6.39 0.18 13.60
N LEU A 173 -7.43 0.53 14.35
CA LEU A 173 -7.70 1.93 14.69
C LEU A 173 -6.65 2.45 15.69
N PRO A 174 -6.51 3.78 15.87
CA PRO A 174 -5.50 4.36 16.76
C PRO A 174 -5.61 3.98 18.24
N ASP A 175 -6.75 3.43 18.69
CA ASP A 175 -6.90 2.88 20.04
C ASP A 175 -6.06 1.60 20.27
N GLY A 176 -5.62 0.95 19.19
CA GLY A 176 -4.84 -0.28 19.20
C GLY A 176 -5.62 -1.53 19.61
N GLU A 177 -6.95 -1.46 19.68
CA GLU A 177 -7.81 -2.57 20.11
C GLU A 177 -9.02 -2.81 19.19
N THR A 178 -9.42 -1.79 18.41
CA THR A 178 -10.47 -1.92 17.41
C THR A 178 -9.86 -2.23 16.04
N LEU A 179 -10.41 -3.26 15.38
CA LEU A 179 -10.08 -3.63 14.02
C LEU A 179 -11.02 -2.95 13.03
N ALA A 180 -10.45 -2.41 11.96
CA ALA A 180 -11.17 -2.03 10.74
C ALA A 180 -10.90 -3.07 9.65
N VAL A 181 -11.95 -3.56 8.99
CA VAL A 181 -11.86 -4.57 7.93
C VAL A 181 -12.59 -4.08 6.68
N ALA A 182 -11.87 -4.05 5.55
CA ALA A 182 -12.44 -3.81 4.23
C ALA A 182 -12.85 -5.15 3.62
N ASN A 183 -14.15 -5.42 3.60
CA ASN A 183 -14.72 -6.56 2.91
C ASN A 183 -15.02 -6.17 1.46
N GLY A 184 -14.40 -6.87 0.52
CA GLY A 184 -14.56 -6.60 -0.90
C GLY A 184 -15.93 -6.94 -1.46
N GLY A 185 -16.68 -7.83 -0.80
CA GLY A 185 -17.98 -8.28 -1.28
C GLY A 185 -17.93 -9.28 -2.43
N ILE A 186 -16.73 -9.72 -2.86
CA ILE A 186 -16.55 -10.69 -3.96
C ILE A 186 -16.24 -12.07 -3.40
N ARG A 187 -17.04 -13.05 -3.79
CA ARG A 187 -16.81 -14.47 -3.59
C ARG A 187 -15.87 -14.98 -4.67
N THR A 188 -14.73 -15.55 -4.26
CA THR A 188 -13.79 -16.21 -5.16
C THR A 188 -13.56 -17.64 -4.71
N GLU A 189 -13.51 -18.56 -5.68
CA GLU A 189 -13.30 -19.99 -5.41
C GLU A 189 -11.89 -20.30 -4.91
N ALA A 190 -11.74 -21.51 -4.36
CA ALA A 190 -10.56 -21.98 -3.64
C ALA A 190 -9.23 -21.87 -4.39
N GLU A 191 -9.25 -21.81 -5.73
CA GLU A 191 -8.06 -21.90 -6.57
C GLU A 191 -8.06 -20.88 -7.72
N SER A 192 -9.04 -19.98 -7.74
CA SER A 192 -9.23 -19.06 -8.87
C SER A 192 -9.53 -17.63 -8.41
N ARG A 193 -9.27 -16.68 -9.31
CA ARG A 193 -9.70 -15.29 -9.17
C ARG A 193 -11.07 -15.03 -9.79
N VAL A 194 -11.81 -16.08 -10.13
CA VAL A 194 -13.11 -15.96 -10.81
C VAL A 194 -14.12 -15.33 -9.86
N GLU A 195 -14.77 -14.27 -10.32
CA GLU A 195 -15.74 -13.49 -9.57
C GLU A 195 -17.11 -14.16 -9.70
N MET A 196 -17.62 -14.74 -8.60
CA MET A 196 -18.79 -15.64 -8.67
C MET A 196 -20.11 -14.96 -8.35
N ASN A 197 -20.08 -13.74 -7.80
CA ASN A 197 -21.26 -13.07 -7.27
C ASN A 197 -21.33 -11.59 -7.64
N LEU A 198 -20.88 -11.17 -8.83
CA LEU A 198 -20.94 -9.75 -9.21
C LEU A 198 -22.34 -9.13 -9.03
N ASN A 199 -23.40 -9.90 -9.33
CA ASN A 199 -24.80 -9.49 -9.12
C ASN A 199 -25.28 -9.51 -7.66
N ALA A 200 -24.50 -10.09 -6.75
CA ALA A 200 -24.77 -10.24 -5.32
C ALA A 200 -23.53 -9.83 -4.50
N MET A 201 -22.79 -8.83 -4.98
CA MET A 201 -21.67 -8.27 -4.25
C MET A 201 -22.17 -7.60 -2.98
N GLU A 202 -21.45 -7.80 -1.88
CA GLU A 202 -21.78 -7.18 -0.59
C GLU A 202 -20.53 -6.50 0.03
N PRO A 203 -20.00 -5.44 -0.59
CA PRO A 203 -18.84 -4.73 -0.05
C PRO A 203 -19.22 -4.01 1.24
N SER A 204 -18.34 -4.03 2.23
CA SER A 204 -18.57 -3.35 3.50
C SER A 204 -17.28 -2.91 4.19
N LEU A 205 -17.36 -1.84 4.96
CA LEU A 205 -16.39 -1.48 5.98
C LEU A 205 -16.93 -1.97 7.33
N VAL A 206 -16.17 -2.82 8.01
CA VAL A 206 -16.54 -3.35 9.33
C VAL A 206 -15.59 -2.80 10.39
N LEU A 207 -16.14 -2.31 11.49
CA LEU A 207 -15.42 -2.06 12.73
C LEU A 207 -15.80 -3.14 13.74
N MET A 208 -14.82 -3.76 14.39
CA MET A 208 -15.05 -4.82 15.36
C MET A 208 -13.98 -4.84 16.45
N GLN A 209 -14.32 -5.35 17.63
CA GLN A 209 -13.35 -5.61 18.68
C GLN A 209 -12.43 -6.78 18.29
N ARG A 210 -11.29 -6.88 18.96
CA ARG A 210 -10.28 -7.93 18.74
C ARG A 210 -10.82 -9.36 18.90
N ASP A 211 -11.86 -9.56 19.70
CA ASP A 211 -12.52 -10.87 19.89
C ASP A 211 -13.57 -11.20 18.80
N GLY A 212 -13.82 -10.27 17.87
CA GLY A 212 -14.82 -10.40 16.81
C GLY A 212 -16.16 -9.76 17.09
N THR A 213 -16.37 -9.13 18.26
CA THR A 213 -17.60 -8.42 18.56
C THR A 213 -17.80 -7.27 17.57
N LEU A 214 -18.90 -7.33 16.80
CA LEU A 214 -19.22 -6.33 15.78
C LEU A 214 -19.56 -4.99 16.44
N LEU A 215 -18.92 -3.91 15.97
CA LEU A 215 -19.22 -2.54 16.38
C LEU A 215 -20.01 -1.79 15.30
N SER A 216 -19.57 -1.87 14.04
CA SER A 216 -20.33 -1.33 12.90
C SER A 216 -20.06 -2.13 11.62
N LYS A 217 -21.06 -2.14 10.73
CA LYS A 217 -20.94 -2.62 9.35
C LYS A 217 -21.62 -1.60 8.45
N GLU A 218 -20.83 -0.97 7.59
CA GLU A 218 -21.27 0.16 6.77
C GLU A 218 -20.98 -0.13 5.29
N THR A 219 -21.86 0.35 4.40
CA THR A 219 -21.80 0.08 2.96
C THR A 219 -21.91 1.37 2.16
N LEU A 220 -21.34 1.40 0.96
CA LEU A 220 -21.54 2.49 0.00
C LEU A 220 -22.80 2.26 -0.83
N PHE A 221 -23.26 3.31 -1.51
CA PHE A 221 -24.47 3.25 -2.33
C PHE A 221 -24.36 2.29 -3.53
N GLN A 222 -23.19 2.23 -4.18
CA GLN A 222 -22.97 1.38 -5.35
C GLN A 222 -22.59 -0.05 -4.93
N PRO A 223 -23.41 -1.07 -5.21
CA PRO A 223 -23.19 -2.44 -4.73
C PRO A 223 -21.99 -3.14 -5.39
N MET A 224 -21.63 -2.76 -6.62
CA MET A 224 -20.45 -3.30 -7.33
C MET A 224 -19.15 -2.56 -6.97
N ASN A 225 -19.18 -1.72 -5.95
CA ASN A 225 -18.04 -0.89 -5.56
C ASN A 225 -17.24 -1.56 -4.44
N SER A 226 -16.25 -2.34 -4.83
CA SER A 226 -15.51 -3.20 -3.92
C SER A 226 -14.57 -2.42 -3.03
N VAL A 227 -14.73 -2.52 -1.71
CA VAL A 227 -13.83 -1.87 -0.73
C VAL A 227 -12.52 -2.67 -0.65
N ARG A 228 -11.40 -1.98 -0.83
CA ARG A 228 -10.07 -2.59 -0.97
C ARG A 228 -9.10 -2.04 0.06
N HIS A 229 -8.15 -1.23 -0.40
CA HIS A 229 -7.08 -0.74 0.45
C HIS A 229 -7.59 0.38 1.37
N MET A 230 -7.00 0.52 2.55
CA MET A 230 -7.35 1.56 3.50
C MET A 230 -6.12 2.20 4.15
N ALA A 231 -6.28 3.46 4.54
CA ALA A 231 -5.34 4.20 5.36
C ALA A 231 -6.11 4.87 6.51
N ILE A 232 -5.46 4.98 7.68
CA ILE A 232 -6.07 5.50 8.90
C ILE A 232 -5.18 6.61 9.46
N ALA A 233 -5.77 7.76 9.72
CA ALA A 233 -5.14 8.91 10.36
C ALA A 233 -5.05 8.72 11.88
N ALA A 234 -4.16 9.47 12.52
CA ALA A 234 -4.00 9.48 13.97
C ALA A 234 -5.28 9.87 14.74
N ASP A 235 -6.16 10.66 14.14
CA ASP A 235 -7.46 11.06 14.71
C ASP A 235 -8.57 10.00 14.53
N GLY A 236 -8.28 8.87 13.89
CA GLY A 236 -9.24 7.81 13.60
C GLY A 236 -10.03 8.01 12.30
N THR A 237 -9.72 9.05 11.51
CA THR A 237 -10.24 9.20 10.14
C THR A 237 -9.68 8.10 9.26
N LEU A 238 -10.55 7.34 8.62
CA LEU A 238 -10.20 6.25 7.72
C LEU A 238 -10.60 6.62 6.29
N VAL A 239 -9.71 6.37 5.32
CA VAL A 239 -10.02 6.47 3.89
C VAL A 239 -9.80 5.11 3.24
N THR A 240 -10.73 4.69 2.39
CA THR A 240 -10.61 3.48 1.57
C THR A 240 -10.48 3.83 0.09
N GLY A 241 -9.67 3.06 -0.64
CA GLY A 241 -9.72 2.96 -2.11
C GLY A 241 -10.67 1.85 -2.55
N GLN A 242 -11.38 2.05 -3.65
CA GLN A 242 -12.32 1.07 -4.19
C GLN A 242 -11.91 0.57 -5.58
N GLN A 243 -12.48 -0.57 -5.96
CA GLN A 243 -12.43 -1.12 -7.32
C GLN A 243 -13.85 -1.43 -7.78
N PHE A 244 -14.28 -0.76 -8.83
CA PHE A 244 -15.64 -0.88 -9.35
C PHE A 244 -15.72 -2.00 -10.39
N MET A 245 -16.71 -2.88 -10.23
CA MET A 245 -16.90 -4.08 -11.07
C MET A 245 -18.08 -3.97 -12.04
N GLY A 246 -18.70 -2.79 -12.14
CA GLY A 246 -19.79 -2.54 -13.08
C GLY A 246 -19.33 -2.23 -14.49
N ALA A 247 -20.25 -1.72 -15.31
CA ALA A 247 -19.95 -1.41 -16.71
C ALA A 247 -18.95 -0.25 -16.82
N SER A 248 -18.06 -0.32 -17.81
CA SER A 248 -16.96 0.65 -17.98
C SER A 248 -17.40 2.10 -18.23
N HIS A 249 -18.67 2.33 -18.57
CA HIS A 249 -19.23 3.66 -18.82
C HIS A 249 -19.94 4.25 -17.60
N GLU A 250 -20.16 3.47 -16.54
CA GLU A 250 -20.80 3.96 -15.31
C GLU A 250 -19.79 4.74 -14.46
N PRO A 251 -20.13 5.92 -13.93
CA PRO A 251 -19.28 6.58 -12.95
C PRO A 251 -19.27 5.78 -11.64
N ALA A 252 -18.16 5.83 -10.91
CA ALA A 252 -18.05 5.16 -9.63
C ALA A 252 -17.22 5.97 -8.64
N GLU A 253 -17.68 6.00 -7.38
CA GLU A 253 -16.96 6.62 -6.27
C GLU A 253 -15.78 5.72 -5.88
N LEU A 254 -14.55 6.11 -6.21
CA LEU A 254 -13.39 5.23 -6.03
C LEU A 254 -12.61 5.48 -4.73
N LEU A 255 -13.03 6.49 -3.97
CA LEU A 255 -12.54 6.80 -2.63
C LEU A 255 -13.74 7.01 -1.70
N ALA A 256 -13.60 6.56 -0.46
CA ALA A 256 -14.59 6.78 0.59
C ALA A 256 -13.91 7.07 1.92
N ILE A 257 -14.59 7.80 2.79
CA ILE A 257 -14.09 8.30 4.06
C ILE A 257 -15.04 7.97 5.20
N LYS A 258 -14.47 7.57 6.35
CA LYS A 258 -15.15 7.34 7.61
C LYS A 258 -14.45 8.17 8.68
N ARG A 259 -15.13 9.18 9.22
CA ARG A 259 -14.64 9.92 10.40
C ARG A 259 -15.21 9.30 11.69
N PRO A 260 -14.55 9.44 12.84
CA PRO A 260 -15.14 9.05 14.12
C PRO A 260 -16.54 9.65 14.30
N GLY A 261 -17.52 8.83 14.66
CA GLY A 261 -18.91 9.25 14.86
C GLY A 261 -19.71 9.68 13.61
N GLN A 262 -19.11 9.69 12.42
CA GLN A 262 -19.79 10.03 11.15
C GLN A 262 -20.01 8.79 10.29
N PRO A 263 -20.96 8.79 9.33
CA PRO A 263 -21.16 7.66 8.43
C PRO A 263 -19.97 7.45 7.48
N PHE A 264 -19.78 6.21 7.03
CA PHE A 264 -18.95 5.89 5.86
C PHE A 264 -19.62 6.40 4.59
N GLN A 265 -18.92 7.26 3.84
CA GLN A 265 -19.47 7.92 2.65
C GLN A 265 -18.40 8.15 1.60
N ALA A 266 -18.82 8.45 0.37
CA ALA A 266 -17.90 8.82 -0.71
C ALA A 266 -17.02 10.02 -0.32
N PHE A 267 -15.74 9.97 -0.69
CA PHE A 267 -14.83 11.09 -0.57
C PHE A 267 -15.07 12.05 -1.75
N PRO A 268 -15.11 13.37 -1.55
CA PRO A 268 -15.42 14.32 -2.62
C PRO A 268 -14.29 14.37 -3.66
N VAL A 269 -14.42 13.56 -4.72
CA VAL A 269 -13.52 13.52 -5.88
C VAL A 269 -14.25 14.08 -7.10
N ALA A 270 -13.56 14.91 -7.90
CA ALA A 270 -14.16 15.42 -9.12
C ALA A 270 -14.39 14.30 -10.15
N GLU A 271 -15.49 14.37 -10.91
CA GLU A 271 -15.86 13.34 -11.88
C GLU A 271 -14.75 13.03 -12.90
N GLN A 272 -14.04 14.06 -13.37
CA GLN A 272 -12.91 13.90 -14.29
C GLN A 272 -11.78 13.05 -13.67
N GLN A 273 -11.52 13.20 -12.36
CA GLN A 273 -10.53 12.41 -11.66
C GLN A 273 -11.00 10.96 -11.48
N LEU A 274 -12.28 10.74 -11.15
CA LEU A 274 -12.87 9.39 -11.06
C LEU A 274 -12.77 8.64 -12.40
N GLN A 275 -13.10 9.32 -13.51
CA GLN A 275 -12.96 8.77 -14.86
C GLN A 275 -11.49 8.42 -15.16
N ALA A 276 -10.55 9.29 -14.78
CA ALA A 276 -9.13 9.07 -14.99
C ALA A 276 -8.56 7.87 -14.21
N MET A 277 -9.24 7.37 -13.17
CA MET A 277 -8.81 6.18 -12.43
C MET A 277 -9.17 4.86 -13.13
N ALA A 278 -10.03 4.89 -14.16
CA ALA A 278 -10.46 3.70 -14.90
C ALA A 278 -10.94 2.55 -13.98
N HIS A 279 -11.80 2.91 -13.02
CA HIS A 279 -12.45 2.00 -12.06
C HIS A 279 -11.51 1.23 -11.12
N TYR A 280 -10.24 1.62 -11.03
CA TYR A 280 -9.25 0.86 -10.26
C TYR A 280 -8.29 1.75 -9.48
N THR A 281 -8.24 1.51 -8.17
CA THR A 281 -7.26 2.08 -7.27
C THR A 281 -6.37 0.97 -6.70
N ALA A 282 -5.07 1.28 -6.50
CA ALA A 282 -4.06 0.30 -6.10
C ALA A 282 -3.52 0.49 -4.70
N SER A 283 -3.41 1.73 -4.22
CA SER A 283 -2.86 2.03 -2.90
C SER A 283 -3.39 3.38 -2.43
N VAL A 284 -3.55 3.52 -1.11
CA VAL A 284 -4.00 4.75 -0.46
C VAL A 284 -3.16 4.99 0.79
N ALA A 285 -2.78 6.23 1.03
CA ALA A 285 -2.02 6.64 2.20
C ALA A 285 -2.57 7.95 2.76
N ILE A 286 -2.56 8.10 4.09
CA ILE A 286 -2.88 9.35 4.78
C ILE A 286 -1.61 9.89 5.43
N HIS A 287 -1.37 11.19 5.24
CA HIS A 287 -0.41 11.93 6.05
C HIS A 287 -1.17 12.70 7.14
N SER A 288 -1.12 12.19 8.38
CA SER A 288 -1.91 12.73 9.50
C SER A 288 -1.60 14.20 9.80
N GLU A 289 -0.33 14.59 9.87
CA GLU A 289 0.05 15.96 10.26
C GLU A 289 -0.29 17.00 9.19
N LEU A 290 -0.02 16.70 7.92
CA LEU A 290 -0.32 17.59 6.79
C LEU A 290 -1.79 17.56 6.35
N ARG A 291 -2.61 16.68 6.94
CA ARG A 291 -4.01 16.46 6.56
C ARG A 291 -4.18 16.17 5.07
N LEU A 292 -3.37 15.24 4.55
CA LEU A 292 -3.41 14.87 3.13
C LEU A 292 -3.76 13.39 2.96
N VAL A 293 -4.43 13.08 1.85
CA VAL A 293 -4.62 11.72 1.36
C VAL A 293 -4.06 11.59 -0.05
N ALA A 294 -3.32 10.51 -0.28
CA ALA A 294 -2.73 10.19 -1.56
C ALA A 294 -3.22 8.84 -2.09
N LEU A 295 -3.35 8.72 -3.40
CA LEU A 295 -3.85 7.51 -4.05
C LEU A 295 -3.19 7.27 -5.41
N THR A 296 -2.93 5.99 -5.71
CA THR A 296 -2.46 5.53 -7.02
C THR A 296 -3.57 4.84 -7.81
N ALA A 297 -3.64 5.17 -9.10
CA ALA A 297 -4.57 4.55 -10.05
C ALA A 297 -3.80 4.06 -11.30
N PRO A 298 -3.19 2.86 -11.24
CA PRO A 298 -2.30 2.36 -12.30
C PRO A 298 -2.95 2.21 -13.66
N ARG A 299 -4.23 1.78 -13.72
CA ARG A 299 -4.95 1.65 -15.00
C ARG A 299 -5.08 2.99 -15.72
N GLY A 300 -5.19 4.07 -14.94
CA GLY A 300 -5.20 5.45 -15.41
C GLY A 300 -3.81 6.06 -15.60
N ASN A 301 -2.75 5.42 -15.11
CA ASN A 301 -1.42 6.01 -14.95
C ASN A 301 -1.48 7.35 -14.19
N ARG A 302 -2.26 7.42 -13.11
CA ARG A 302 -2.46 8.64 -12.32
C ARG A 302 -2.04 8.46 -10.87
N PHE A 303 -1.50 9.53 -10.31
CA PHE A 303 -1.24 9.71 -8.89
C PHE A 303 -1.90 11.00 -8.42
N PHE A 304 -2.61 10.92 -7.31
CA PHE A 304 -3.39 12.02 -6.77
C PHE A 304 -3.03 12.32 -5.32
N ILE A 305 -3.14 13.59 -4.94
CA ILE A 305 -3.09 14.04 -3.54
C ILE A 305 -4.24 15.03 -3.34
N TRP A 306 -5.03 14.82 -2.30
CA TRP A 306 -6.06 15.76 -1.86
C TRP A 306 -5.82 16.18 -0.41
N ASP A 307 -6.35 17.36 -0.08
CA ASP A 307 -6.62 17.74 1.29
C ASP A 307 -7.69 16.80 1.88
N LEU A 308 -7.37 16.15 3.00
CA LEU A 308 -8.18 15.11 3.62
C LEU A 308 -9.50 15.65 4.20
N ASP A 309 -9.54 16.92 4.57
CA ASP A 309 -10.69 17.51 5.24
C ASP A 309 -11.69 18.11 4.24
N THR A 310 -11.17 18.79 3.23
CA THR A 310 -11.97 19.54 2.25
C THR A 310 -12.16 18.79 0.92
N GLY A 311 -11.31 17.82 0.60
CA GLY A 311 -11.25 17.22 -0.73
C GLY A 311 -10.60 18.09 -1.79
N ALA A 312 -10.01 19.22 -1.41
CA ALA A 312 -9.34 20.10 -2.36
C ALA A 312 -8.15 19.38 -3.00
N VAL A 313 -8.09 19.41 -4.34
CA VAL A 313 -7.00 18.78 -5.09
C VAL A 313 -5.69 19.52 -4.80
N ARG A 314 -4.68 18.79 -4.34
CA ARG A 314 -3.31 19.28 -4.18
C ARG A 314 -2.40 18.83 -5.32
N LEU A 315 -2.64 17.62 -5.84
CA LEU A 315 -1.94 17.06 -6.97
C LEU A 315 -2.85 16.15 -7.79
N ASP A 316 -2.74 16.27 -9.09
CA ASP A 316 -3.21 15.27 -10.05
C ASP A 316 -2.16 15.14 -11.15
N ALA A 317 -1.35 14.09 -11.06
CA ALA A 317 -0.15 13.92 -11.88
C ALA A 317 -0.19 12.62 -12.70
N PRO A 318 0.35 12.63 -13.94
CA PRO A 318 0.64 11.40 -14.64
C PRO A 318 1.80 10.67 -13.93
N LEU A 319 1.58 9.40 -13.63
CA LEU A 319 2.61 8.50 -13.11
C LEU A 319 2.39 7.10 -13.69
N PRO A 320 3.06 6.79 -14.82
CA PRO A 320 2.94 5.49 -15.45
C PRO A 320 3.31 4.34 -14.52
N ASP A 321 2.48 3.30 -14.54
CA ASP A 321 2.70 2.06 -13.79
C ASP A 321 2.95 2.29 -12.29
N CYS A 322 2.24 3.27 -11.72
CA CYS A 322 2.30 3.55 -10.28
C CYS A 322 1.70 2.40 -9.48
N ALA A 323 2.33 2.06 -8.36
CA ALA A 323 1.92 0.93 -7.53
C ALA A 323 1.60 1.40 -6.11
N GLY A 324 2.52 1.21 -5.15
CA GLY A 324 2.34 1.60 -3.75
C GLY A 324 2.58 3.09 -3.49
N VAL A 325 1.84 3.64 -2.52
CA VAL A 325 2.14 4.96 -1.93
C VAL A 325 2.28 4.80 -0.41
N GLY A 326 3.30 5.46 0.15
CA GLY A 326 3.52 5.55 1.60
C GLY A 326 3.69 7.00 2.03
N ALA A 327 3.19 7.33 3.23
CA ALA A 327 3.43 8.62 3.87
C ALA A 327 4.81 8.64 4.56
N VAL A 328 5.51 9.75 4.43
CA VAL A 328 6.77 10.07 5.14
C VAL A 328 6.64 11.48 5.73
N ALA A 329 7.50 11.88 6.65
CA ALA A 329 7.35 13.14 7.41
C ALA A 329 7.13 14.40 6.56
N GLU A 330 7.73 14.46 5.37
CA GLU A 330 7.60 15.59 4.43
C GLU A 330 6.44 15.45 3.45
N GLY A 331 5.87 14.25 3.25
CA GLY A 331 4.88 14.01 2.20
C GLY A 331 4.73 12.55 1.82
N PHE A 332 4.91 12.21 0.55
CA PHE A 332 4.64 10.87 0.04
C PHE A 332 5.77 10.30 -0.82
N VAL A 333 5.98 8.99 -0.71
CA VAL A 333 6.80 8.20 -1.63
C VAL A 333 5.89 7.28 -2.42
N VAL A 334 6.06 7.25 -3.74
CA VAL A 334 5.25 6.45 -4.67
C VAL A 334 6.17 5.55 -5.49
N THR A 335 5.84 4.26 -5.57
CA THR A 335 6.57 3.29 -6.38
C THR A 335 6.00 3.22 -7.80
N SER A 336 6.83 2.82 -8.77
CA SER A 336 6.44 2.59 -10.16
C SER A 336 7.19 1.38 -10.73
N GLY A 337 6.50 0.52 -11.47
CA GLY A 337 7.12 -0.65 -12.11
C GLY A 337 7.92 -0.31 -13.37
N GLN A 338 7.59 0.79 -14.05
CA GLN A 338 8.32 1.30 -15.23
C GLN A 338 9.53 2.18 -14.88
N GLY A 339 9.78 2.48 -13.61
CA GLY A 339 10.80 3.44 -13.25
C GLY A 339 11.25 3.43 -11.81
N ARG A 340 11.84 4.56 -11.41
CA ARG A 340 12.28 4.84 -10.05
C ARG A 340 11.12 5.36 -9.23
N CYS A 341 11.15 5.10 -7.92
CA CYS A 341 10.22 5.71 -6.99
C CYS A 341 10.27 7.25 -7.08
N ARG A 342 9.16 7.89 -6.72
CA ARG A 342 9.00 9.34 -6.70
C ARG A 342 8.69 9.79 -5.30
N PHE A 343 9.39 10.83 -4.86
CA PHE A 343 9.09 11.54 -3.63
C PHE A 343 8.39 12.87 -3.96
N TYR A 344 7.36 13.19 -3.19
CA TYR A 344 6.62 14.44 -3.27
C TYR A 344 6.69 15.14 -1.91
N ASP A 345 7.50 16.20 -1.83
CA ASP A 345 7.57 17.08 -0.66
C ASP A 345 6.30 17.94 -0.59
N CYS A 346 5.43 17.59 0.35
CA CYS A 346 4.11 18.19 0.52
C CYS A 346 4.11 19.41 1.44
N ARG A 347 5.27 19.80 1.96
CA ARG A 347 5.44 21.09 2.67
C ARG A 347 5.58 22.26 1.70
N GLN A 348 5.83 21.98 0.42
CA GLN A 348 5.94 22.97 -0.63
C GLN A 348 4.56 23.35 -1.20
N SER A 349 4.44 24.59 -1.69
CA SER A 349 3.22 25.05 -2.37
C SER A 349 3.02 24.37 -3.71
N THR A 350 4.11 24.01 -4.39
CA THR A 350 4.09 23.34 -5.69
C THR A 350 4.71 21.96 -5.52
N LEU A 351 3.93 20.92 -5.84
CA LEU A 351 4.35 19.54 -5.66
C LEU A 351 5.05 19.05 -6.93
N ILE A 352 6.38 18.94 -6.85
CA ILE A 352 7.23 18.46 -7.94
C ILE A 352 7.76 17.09 -7.57
N ALA A 353 7.62 16.13 -8.48
CA ALA A 353 8.12 14.79 -8.29
C ALA A 353 9.67 14.78 -8.28
N GLN A 354 10.25 14.29 -7.19
CA GLN A 354 11.69 14.08 -7.06
C GLN A 354 11.99 12.59 -7.29
N PRO A 355 12.85 12.23 -8.25
CA PRO A 355 13.24 10.84 -8.43
C PRO A 355 14.07 10.36 -7.24
N LEU A 356 13.70 9.20 -6.68
CA LEU A 356 14.55 8.50 -5.72
C LEU A 356 15.46 7.52 -6.46
N GLU A 357 16.71 7.41 -6.05
CA GLU A 357 17.66 6.41 -6.55
C GLU A 357 17.37 5.05 -5.90
N LEU A 358 16.18 4.51 -6.16
CA LEU A 358 15.78 3.16 -5.77
C LEU A 358 15.90 2.21 -6.97
N PRO A 359 16.29 0.94 -6.77
CA PRO A 359 16.43 0.04 -7.90
C PRO A 359 15.05 -0.19 -8.55
N ALA A 360 15.02 -0.16 -9.88
CA ALA A 360 13.81 -0.32 -10.67
C ALA A 360 13.34 -1.79 -10.64
N GLY A 361 12.02 -2.00 -10.79
CA GLY A 361 11.44 -3.35 -10.94
C GLY A 361 11.41 -4.20 -9.67
N LEU A 362 11.60 -3.61 -8.49
CA LEU A 362 11.63 -4.34 -7.22
C LEU A 362 10.33 -4.28 -6.41
N TRP A 363 9.33 -3.50 -6.86
CA TRP A 363 8.25 -3.04 -6.00
C TRP A 363 6.89 -3.58 -6.47
N ASP A 364 6.17 -4.28 -5.59
CA ASP A 364 4.75 -4.61 -5.79
C ASP A 364 3.85 -3.44 -5.31
N ASN A 365 2.54 -3.66 -5.22
CA ASN A 365 1.52 -2.69 -4.82
C ASN A 365 1.71 -2.05 -3.43
N HIS A 366 2.61 -2.56 -2.59
CA HIS A 366 2.88 -2.03 -1.24
C HIS A 366 4.36 -1.69 -1.06
N LEU A 367 4.62 -0.55 -0.42
CA LEU A 367 5.94 -0.14 0.02
C LEU A 367 5.92 0.01 1.54
N HIS A 368 6.77 -0.75 2.22
CA HIS A 368 6.92 -0.70 3.68
C HIS A 368 8.29 -0.18 4.05
N VAL A 369 8.31 0.93 4.80
CA VAL A 369 9.52 1.54 5.34
C VAL A 369 9.68 1.10 6.79
N VAL A 370 10.83 0.56 7.14
CA VAL A 370 11.15 0.14 8.52
C VAL A 370 12.31 0.98 9.05
N GLU A 371 12.08 1.67 10.16
CA GLU A 371 13.15 2.20 10.98
C GLU A 371 13.73 1.06 11.82
N VAL A 372 14.86 0.51 11.39
CA VAL A 372 15.57 -0.48 12.20
C VAL A 372 16.35 0.29 13.27
N GLY A 373 15.74 0.49 14.43
CA GLY A 373 16.46 0.88 15.64
C GLY A 373 17.39 -0.27 16.05
N LEU A 374 18.68 -0.14 15.77
CA LEU A 374 19.68 -0.99 16.40
C LEU A 374 19.79 -0.54 17.86
N GLY A 375 19.38 -1.41 18.79
CA GLY A 375 19.72 -1.27 20.20
C GLY A 375 21.22 -1.31 20.44
#